data_AF-A0A077AVK8-F1
#
_entry.id   AF-A0A077AVK8-F1
#
_cell.length_a   1.000
_cell.length_b   1.000
_cell.length_c   1.000
_cell.angle_alpha   90.00
_cell.angle_beta   90.00
_cell.angle_gamma   90.00
#
_symmetry.space_group_name_H-M   'P 1'
#
loop_
_entity.id
_entity.type
_entity.pdbx_description
1 polymer ?
#
loop_
_entity_poly.entity_id
_entity_poly.type
_entity_poly.pdbx_seq_one_letter_code
_entity_poly.pdbx_strand_id
1 'polypeptide(L)'
;MNSLLCCYFPTKVIFVDDDEGVLKSINSFINHDIANYDFFTDPYKALEVINSSIPTDFITSSISSPEAKIYELYKAMHNAKRHEEVSTVIVDFQMPAMNGLEFCEKIKNPYVRKILHTGVADENVAIRAFNKGIIDGYIKKQDFDKEKVVNDFIHTSQLAYFKTLTDVLVGSAFKEINSINPEETAFYDPVFIQYFDELVKKHSICEYYINEVVGGFICLSRKGELSTLYAFTAETLEDNQINTHATLRDLIDLENSDYAALIKDIEEDRKTMCFPFYGKGWVDINSHNWKNYVHTLEVIEGNHPYYVAYIPHPGFEKDLNLCSFEHSQQAR
;
A
#
# COMPACT_ATOMS: atom_id res chain seq x y z
N MET A 1 -12.59 -4.33 11.92
CA MET A 1 -13.18 -3.48 10.86
C MET A 1 -12.30 -3.61 9.63
N ASN A 2 -12.90 -3.75 8.45
CA ASN A 2 -12.16 -3.58 7.20
C ASN A 2 -11.77 -2.09 7.11
N SER A 3 -10.55 -1.79 6.71
CA SER A 3 -10.06 -0.41 6.57
C SER A 3 -9.12 -0.34 5.38
N LEU A 4 -9.02 0.82 4.74
CA LEU A 4 -7.95 1.07 3.79
C LEU A 4 -6.58 0.93 4.49
N LEU A 5 -5.58 0.58 3.71
CA LEU A 5 -4.18 0.59 4.13
C LEU A 5 -3.58 1.95 3.77
N CYS A 6 -2.79 2.54 4.67
CA CYS A 6 -2.07 3.79 4.38
C CYS A 6 -1.04 3.60 3.26
N CYS A 7 -0.52 2.39 3.10
CA CYS A 7 0.29 2.01 1.96
C CYS A 7 0.23 0.49 1.73
N TYR A 8 0.58 0.09 0.51
CA TYR A 8 0.85 -1.28 0.14
C TYR A 8 1.86 -1.29 -1.01
N PHE A 9 2.78 -2.25 -0.99
CA PHE A 9 3.65 -2.57 -2.12
C PHE A 9 4.10 -4.03 -2.00
N PRO A 10 4.48 -4.69 -3.11
CA PRO A 10 5.04 -6.02 -3.05
C PRO A 10 6.30 -6.05 -2.20
N THR A 11 6.30 -6.95 -1.22
CA THR A 11 7.39 -7.17 -0.28
C THR A 11 8.09 -8.49 -0.58
N LYS A 12 9.12 -8.81 0.20
CA LYS A 12 9.78 -10.10 0.17
C LYS A 12 9.09 -11.12 1.09
N VAL A 13 8.89 -12.32 0.56
CA VAL A 13 8.46 -13.51 1.27
C VAL A 13 9.63 -14.50 1.31
N ILE A 14 9.95 -15.00 2.49
CA ILE A 14 11.05 -15.96 2.66
C ILE A 14 10.49 -17.35 2.94
N PHE A 15 10.93 -18.33 2.16
CA PHE A 15 10.65 -19.73 2.39
C PHE A 15 11.85 -20.43 3.03
N VAL A 16 11.60 -21.23 4.06
CA VAL A 16 12.63 -21.98 4.77
C VAL A 16 12.17 -23.43 4.96
N ASP A 17 12.86 -24.36 4.32
CA ASP A 17 12.61 -25.82 4.42
C ASP A 17 13.94 -26.51 4.10
N ASP A 18 14.39 -27.47 4.91
CA ASP A 18 15.66 -28.15 4.69
C ASP A 18 15.64 -29.09 3.47
N ASP A 19 14.47 -29.36 2.91
CA ASP A 19 14.27 -30.09 1.66
C ASP A 19 14.22 -29.14 0.45
N GLU A 20 15.31 -29.11 -0.33
CA GLU A 20 15.41 -28.33 -1.57
C GLU A 20 14.32 -28.72 -2.60
N GLY A 21 13.87 -29.98 -2.61
CA GLY A 21 12.81 -30.47 -3.49
C GLY A 21 11.45 -29.84 -3.17
N VAL A 22 11.15 -29.64 -1.87
CA VAL A 22 9.94 -28.94 -1.43
C VAL A 22 9.98 -27.48 -1.87
N LEU A 23 11.11 -26.80 -1.68
CA LEU A 23 11.29 -25.40 -2.10
C LEU A 23 11.12 -25.24 -3.62
N LYS A 24 11.71 -26.13 -4.42
CA LYS A 24 11.53 -26.16 -5.89
C LYS A 24 10.08 -26.40 -6.29
N SER A 25 9.37 -27.29 -5.60
CA SER A 25 7.95 -27.53 -5.83
C SER A 25 7.13 -26.28 -5.55
N ILE A 26 7.37 -25.60 -4.43
CA ILE A 26 6.66 -24.36 -4.08
C ILE A 26 6.92 -23.28 -5.13
N ASN A 27 8.19 -23.07 -5.50
CA ASN A 27 8.57 -22.07 -6.49
C ASN A 27 7.90 -22.28 -7.86
N SER A 28 7.41 -23.48 -8.18
CA SER A 28 6.75 -23.76 -9.45
C SER A 28 5.30 -23.24 -9.56
N PHE A 29 4.66 -22.91 -8.43
CA PHE A 29 3.24 -22.53 -8.39
C PHE A 29 2.95 -21.21 -7.65
N ILE A 30 3.96 -20.58 -7.05
CA ILE A 30 3.76 -19.27 -6.41
C ILE A 30 3.57 -18.16 -7.46
N ASN A 31 2.78 -17.17 -7.09
CA ASN A 31 2.52 -16.02 -7.94
C ASN A 31 3.67 -15.01 -7.88
N HIS A 32 4.50 -14.96 -8.91
CA HIS A 32 5.60 -13.99 -9.01
C HIS A 32 5.16 -12.54 -9.22
N ASP A 33 3.87 -12.24 -9.29
CA ASP A 33 3.37 -10.89 -9.55
C ASP A 33 3.04 -10.12 -8.25
N ILE A 34 3.05 -10.78 -7.09
CA ILE A 34 2.62 -10.19 -5.81
C ILE A 34 3.74 -10.01 -4.78
N ALA A 35 4.87 -10.69 -4.96
CA ALA A 35 5.98 -10.62 -4.02
C ALA A 35 7.31 -11.02 -4.65
N ASN A 36 8.35 -10.62 -3.95
CA ASN A 36 9.69 -11.14 -4.14
C ASN A 36 9.90 -12.39 -3.27
N TYR A 37 10.72 -13.33 -3.72
CA TYR A 37 10.89 -14.61 -3.03
C TYR A 37 12.36 -14.98 -2.86
N ASP A 38 12.72 -15.36 -1.64
CA ASP A 38 14.01 -15.99 -1.34
C ASP A 38 13.75 -17.35 -0.66
N PHE A 39 14.57 -18.34 -1.00
CA PHE A 39 14.43 -19.73 -0.53
C PHE A 39 15.70 -20.17 0.19
N PHE A 40 15.56 -20.76 1.38
CA PHE A 40 16.69 -21.19 2.18
C PHE A 40 16.49 -22.60 2.71
N THR A 41 17.51 -23.44 2.56
CA THR A 41 17.62 -24.73 3.25
C THR A 41 18.32 -24.63 4.60
N ASP A 42 19.02 -23.51 4.85
CA ASP A 42 19.71 -23.23 6.10
C ASP A 42 18.93 -22.20 6.92
N PRO A 43 18.31 -22.59 8.06
CA PRO A 43 17.53 -21.67 8.88
C PRO A 43 18.39 -20.55 9.49
N TYR A 44 19.69 -20.75 9.69
CA TYR A 44 20.55 -19.70 10.24
C TYR A 44 20.82 -18.58 9.23
N LYS A 45 21.04 -18.94 7.95
CA LYS A 45 21.19 -17.96 6.87
C LYS A 45 19.90 -17.18 6.63
N ALA A 46 18.75 -17.87 6.67
CA ALA A 46 17.46 -17.19 6.58
C ALA A 46 17.28 -16.19 7.72
N LEU A 47 17.58 -16.56 8.97
CA LEU A 47 17.51 -15.64 10.12
C LEU A 47 18.45 -14.44 9.98
N GLU A 48 19.65 -14.62 9.41
CA GLU A 48 20.57 -13.52 9.15
C GLU A 48 19.96 -12.49 8.18
N VAL A 49 19.38 -12.96 7.06
CA VAL A 49 18.71 -12.10 6.08
C VAL A 49 17.48 -11.42 6.68
N ILE A 50 16.61 -12.18 7.35
CA ILE A 50 15.38 -11.65 7.97
C ILE A 50 15.72 -10.57 9.01
N ASN A 51 16.69 -10.83 9.88
CA ASN A 51 17.03 -9.93 10.98
C ASN A 51 17.94 -8.77 10.58
N SER A 52 18.50 -8.78 9.36
CA SER A 52 19.21 -7.65 8.76
C SER A 52 18.34 -6.82 7.82
N SER A 53 17.16 -7.33 7.45
CA SER A 53 16.15 -6.56 6.71
C SER A 53 15.78 -5.31 7.50
N ILE A 54 15.98 -4.15 6.88
CA ILE A 54 15.56 -2.87 7.44
C ILE A 54 14.09 -2.69 7.03
N PRO A 55 13.14 -2.79 7.98
CA PRO A 55 11.76 -2.47 7.66
C PRO A 55 11.68 -0.99 7.28
N THR A 56 10.74 -0.63 6.43
CA THR A 56 10.51 0.79 6.18
C THR A 56 10.06 1.43 7.50
N ASP A 57 10.82 2.42 7.96
CA ASP A 57 10.70 3.00 9.29
C ASP A 57 9.55 4.02 9.32
N PHE A 58 8.32 3.52 9.15
CA PHE A 58 7.09 4.30 9.30
C PHE A 58 6.77 4.60 10.78
N ILE A 59 7.50 3.98 11.70
CA ILE A 59 7.15 3.84 13.12
C ILE A 59 7.94 4.81 14.01
N THR A 60 8.64 5.79 13.44
CA THR A 60 9.25 6.83 14.27
C THR A 60 8.14 7.65 14.97
N SER A 61 7.86 7.28 16.22
CA SER A 61 6.89 7.89 17.14
C SER A 61 7.22 9.35 17.48
N SER A 62 8.30 9.88 16.92
CA SER A 62 8.82 11.23 17.09
C SER A 62 8.25 12.25 16.09
N ILE A 63 7.41 11.84 15.15
CA ILE A 63 6.84 12.73 14.12
C ILE A 63 5.50 13.32 14.61
N SER A 64 5.47 14.65 14.78
CA SER A 64 4.42 15.39 15.50
C SER A 64 3.19 15.80 14.70
N SER A 65 3.10 15.57 13.37
CA SER A 65 1.92 15.95 12.59
C SER A 65 1.52 14.90 11.54
N PRO A 66 0.23 14.82 11.17
CA PRO A 66 -0.27 13.95 10.10
C PRO A 66 0.43 14.16 8.75
N GLU A 67 0.69 15.41 8.36
CA GLU A 67 1.33 15.77 7.09
C GLU A 67 2.77 15.25 7.03
N ALA A 68 3.50 15.33 8.16
CA ALA A 68 4.84 14.80 8.25
C ALA A 68 4.86 13.26 8.14
N LYS A 69 3.83 12.57 8.68
CA LYS A 69 3.69 11.10 8.53
C LYS A 69 3.35 10.70 7.09
N ILE A 70 2.46 11.43 6.43
CA ILE A 70 2.17 11.27 4.99
C ILE A 70 3.43 11.49 4.17
N TYR A 71 4.24 12.50 4.51
CA TYR A 71 5.50 12.77 3.82
C TYR A 71 6.53 11.62 3.98
N GLU A 72 6.59 10.94 5.12
CA GLU A 72 7.42 9.72 5.25
C GLU A 72 6.91 8.57 4.38
N LEU A 73 5.58 8.39 4.24
CA LEU A 73 4.99 7.40 3.33
C LEU A 73 5.34 7.72 1.88
N TYR A 74 5.31 9.00 1.51
CA TYR A 74 5.79 9.47 0.22
C TYR A 74 7.28 9.12 0.01
N LYS A 75 8.16 9.34 1.01
CA LYS A 75 9.59 8.97 0.91
C LYS A 75 9.80 7.47 0.75
N ALA A 76 8.96 6.64 1.36
CA ALA A 76 9.07 5.19 1.25
C ALA A 76 8.93 4.70 -0.20
N MET A 77 8.06 5.34 -0.99
CA MET A 77 7.93 5.08 -2.43
C MET A 77 9.27 5.29 -3.19
N HIS A 78 10.11 6.24 -2.74
CA HIS A 78 11.42 6.53 -3.33
C HIS A 78 12.52 5.55 -2.92
N ASN A 79 12.26 4.67 -1.94
CA ASN A 79 13.23 3.65 -1.56
C ASN A 79 13.28 2.56 -2.64
N ALA A 80 14.39 2.52 -3.39
CA ALA A 80 14.61 1.50 -4.42
C ALA A 80 14.67 0.06 -3.88
N LYS A 81 14.92 -0.11 -2.57
CA LYS A 81 14.96 -1.41 -1.88
C LYS A 81 13.68 -1.74 -1.10
N ARG A 82 12.59 -0.98 -1.25
CA ARG A 82 11.33 -1.25 -0.53
C ARG A 82 10.79 -2.66 -0.77
N HIS A 83 10.97 -3.21 -1.98
CA HIS A 83 10.57 -4.58 -2.32
C HIS A 83 11.47 -5.69 -1.74
N GLU A 84 12.55 -5.32 -1.04
CA GLU A 84 13.40 -6.25 -0.29
C GLU A 84 12.93 -6.40 1.17
N GLU A 85 11.99 -5.57 1.61
CA GLU A 85 11.43 -5.62 2.95
C GLU A 85 10.73 -6.96 3.20
N VAL A 86 11.20 -7.70 4.21
CA VAL A 86 10.59 -8.98 4.57
C VAL A 86 9.30 -8.75 5.34
N SER A 87 8.16 -9.12 4.76
CA SER A 87 6.85 -9.03 5.42
C SER A 87 6.35 -10.39 5.92
N THR A 88 6.84 -11.48 5.33
CA THR A 88 6.27 -12.81 5.54
C THR A 88 7.35 -13.87 5.46
N VAL A 89 7.28 -14.84 6.37
CA VAL A 89 8.14 -16.01 6.38
C VAL A 89 7.27 -17.26 6.45
N ILE A 90 7.53 -18.20 5.55
CA ILE A 90 6.89 -19.52 5.53
C ILE A 90 7.97 -20.56 5.84
N VAL A 91 7.86 -21.22 6.99
CA VAL A 91 8.92 -22.07 7.53
C VAL A 91 8.42 -23.48 7.80
N ASP A 92 9.20 -24.49 7.46
CA ASP A 92 8.89 -25.87 7.84
C ASP A 92 8.99 -26.08 9.34
N PHE A 93 8.11 -26.89 9.89
CA PHE A 93 8.18 -27.26 11.29
C PHE A 93 9.39 -28.16 11.60
N GLN A 94 9.65 -29.19 10.77
CA GLN A 94 10.60 -30.25 11.10
C GLN A 94 11.95 -30.09 10.39
N MET A 95 12.73 -29.10 10.81
CA MET A 95 14.11 -28.95 10.31
C MET A 95 15.13 -29.46 11.34
N PRO A 96 16.15 -30.27 10.93
CA PRO A 96 17.10 -30.91 11.85
C PRO A 96 17.93 -29.95 12.72
N ALA A 97 18.23 -28.76 12.20
CA ALA A 97 19.13 -27.81 12.84
C ALA A 97 18.43 -26.90 13.86
N MET A 98 17.15 -26.63 13.66
CA MET A 98 16.30 -25.75 14.48
C MET A 98 14.85 -25.97 14.02
N ASN A 99 13.91 -26.25 14.92
CA ASN A 99 12.53 -26.43 14.47
C ASN A 99 11.89 -25.09 14.06
N GLY A 100 10.81 -25.15 13.27
CA GLY A 100 10.15 -23.95 12.74
C GLY A 100 9.63 -22.97 13.81
N LEU A 101 9.27 -23.45 14.99
CA LEU A 101 8.82 -22.57 16.08
C LEU A 101 9.98 -21.83 16.74
N GLU A 102 11.07 -22.53 17.03
CA GLU A 102 12.33 -21.92 17.52
C GLU A 102 12.85 -20.88 16.54
N PHE A 103 12.71 -21.15 15.24
CA PHE A 103 13.02 -20.20 14.18
C PHE A 103 12.14 -18.95 14.26
N CYS A 104 10.80 -19.11 14.34
CA CYS A 104 9.87 -17.98 14.44
C CYS A 104 10.12 -17.09 15.67
N GLU A 105 10.49 -17.67 16.81
CA GLU A 105 10.83 -16.94 18.04
C GLU A 105 12.11 -16.10 17.91
N LYS A 106 13.02 -16.45 16.98
CA LYS A 106 14.28 -15.73 16.73
C LYS A 106 14.17 -14.58 15.72
N ILE A 107 13.00 -14.39 15.11
CA ILE A 107 12.74 -13.24 14.23
C ILE A 107 12.55 -11.99 15.09
N LYS A 108 13.44 -11.01 14.90
CA LYS A 108 13.49 -9.77 15.70
C LYS A 108 12.36 -8.80 15.37
N ASN A 109 12.00 -8.68 14.10
CA ASN A 109 10.91 -7.81 13.68
C ASN A 109 9.57 -8.45 14.08
N PRO A 110 8.81 -7.88 15.03
CA PRO A 110 7.58 -8.49 15.52
C PRO A 110 6.45 -8.46 14.49
N TYR A 111 6.54 -7.61 13.47
CA TYR A 111 5.49 -7.42 12.47
C TYR A 111 5.55 -8.45 11.33
N VAL A 112 6.70 -9.09 11.11
CA VAL A 112 6.86 -10.14 10.10
C VAL A 112 5.87 -11.26 10.38
N ARG A 113 5.03 -11.56 9.38
CA ARG A 113 4.05 -12.64 9.47
C ARG A 113 4.74 -13.99 9.41
N LYS A 114 4.45 -14.85 10.38
CA LYS A 114 5.11 -16.15 10.55
C LYS A 114 4.12 -17.28 10.23
N ILE A 115 4.30 -17.95 9.11
CA ILE A 115 3.43 -19.04 8.69
C ILE A 115 4.17 -20.37 8.80
N LEU A 116 3.62 -21.31 9.57
CA LEU A 116 4.22 -22.62 9.74
C LEU A 116 3.75 -23.58 8.64
N HIS A 117 4.65 -24.10 7.84
CA HIS A 117 4.37 -25.19 6.91
C HIS A 117 4.59 -26.52 7.64
N THR A 118 3.56 -27.36 7.75
CA THR A 118 3.59 -28.49 8.69
C THR A 118 2.88 -29.74 8.18
N GLY A 119 3.33 -30.91 8.66
CA GLY A 119 2.65 -32.19 8.42
C GLY A 119 1.41 -32.38 9.31
N VAL A 120 0.61 -33.41 8.99
CA VAL A 120 -0.61 -33.72 9.75
C VAL A 120 -0.32 -34.09 11.22
N ALA A 121 0.83 -34.73 11.48
CA ALA A 121 1.22 -35.17 12.81
C ALA A 121 1.42 -34.01 13.81
N ASP A 122 1.69 -32.81 13.31
CA ASP A 122 2.13 -31.66 14.11
C ASP A 122 1.05 -30.57 14.24
N GLU A 123 -0.18 -30.80 13.76
CA GLU A 123 -1.25 -29.79 13.74
C GLU A 123 -1.59 -29.26 15.14
N ASN A 124 -1.64 -30.13 16.15
CA ASN A 124 -1.88 -29.70 17.54
C ASN A 124 -0.78 -28.79 18.08
N VAL A 125 0.46 -28.94 17.59
CA VAL A 125 1.58 -28.07 17.95
C VAL A 125 1.39 -26.70 17.29
N ALA A 126 1.04 -26.68 16.00
CA ALA A 126 0.75 -25.45 15.26
C ALA A 126 -0.40 -24.65 15.89
N ILE A 127 -1.51 -25.31 16.26
CA ILE A 127 -2.65 -24.66 16.93
C ILE A 127 -2.21 -24.00 18.25
N ARG A 128 -1.39 -24.70 19.06
CA ARG A 128 -0.87 -24.12 20.31
C ARG A 128 0.07 -22.94 20.05
N ALA A 129 0.91 -23.01 19.02
CA ALA A 129 1.81 -21.92 18.66
C ALA A 129 1.04 -20.68 18.16
N PHE A 130 0.00 -20.89 17.36
CA PHE A 130 -0.91 -19.84 16.90
C PHE A 130 -1.60 -19.15 18.07
N ASN A 131 -2.19 -19.93 18.98
CA ASN A 131 -2.86 -19.37 20.18
C ASN A 131 -1.91 -18.62 21.12
N LYS A 132 -0.59 -18.91 21.05
CA LYS A 132 0.45 -18.20 21.80
C LYS A 132 1.00 -16.97 21.07
N GLY A 133 0.59 -16.73 19.82
CA GLY A 133 1.12 -15.65 18.98
C GLY A 133 2.56 -15.86 18.50
N ILE A 134 3.08 -17.10 18.54
CA ILE A 134 4.41 -17.42 18.00
C ILE A 134 4.36 -17.41 16.46
N ILE A 135 3.25 -17.91 15.92
CA ILE A 135 2.95 -17.93 14.49
C ILE A 135 1.60 -17.26 14.24
N ASP A 136 1.44 -16.81 13.01
CA ASP A 136 0.29 -16.07 12.51
C ASP A 136 -0.66 -16.92 11.66
N GLY A 137 -0.25 -18.15 11.35
CA GLY A 137 -0.99 -19.11 10.57
C GLY A 137 -0.18 -20.37 10.32
N TYR A 138 -0.82 -21.38 9.75
CA TYR A 138 -0.15 -22.61 9.33
C TYR A 138 -0.77 -23.19 8.07
N ILE A 139 0.05 -23.85 7.26
CA ILE A 139 -0.32 -24.52 6.01
C ILE A 139 0.00 -26.00 6.14
N LYS A 140 -0.95 -26.86 5.79
CA LYS A 140 -0.75 -28.31 5.81
C LYS A 140 0.00 -28.75 4.54
N LYS A 141 1.10 -29.48 4.71
CA LYS A 141 1.90 -30.08 3.62
C LYS A 141 1.10 -31.02 2.72
N GLN A 142 -0.06 -31.53 3.16
CA GLN A 142 -0.90 -32.49 2.43
C GLN A 142 -2.22 -31.87 1.91
N ASP A 143 -2.32 -30.54 1.85
CA ASP A 143 -3.53 -29.93 1.31
C ASP A 143 -3.77 -30.32 -0.17
N PHE A 144 -5.03 -30.43 -0.58
CA PHE A 144 -5.39 -30.76 -1.97
C PHE A 144 -5.27 -29.54 -2.88
N ASP A 145 -5.36 -28.33 -2.31
CA ASP A 145 -5.30 -27.06 -3.04
C ASP A 145 -4.11 -26.20 -2.59
N LYS A 146 -2.92 -26.82 -2.50
CA LYS A 146 -1.71 -26.17 -1.95
C LYS A 146 -1.35 -24.88 -2.68
N GLU A 147 -1.51 -24.85 -3.99
CA GLU A 147 -1.22 -23.67 -4.81
C GLU A 147 -2.07 -22.49 -4.38
N LYS A 148 -3.39 -22.65 -4.35
CA LYS A 148 -4.30 -21.59 -3.92
C LYS A 148 -4.05 -21.21 -2.46
N VAL A 149 -3.92 -22.18 -1.56
CA VAL A 149 -3.73 -21.94 -0.13
C VAL A 149 -2.44 -21.15 0.15
N VAL A 150 -1.32 -21.53 -0.47
CA VAL A 150 -0.05 -20.81 -0.28
C VAL A 150 -0.14 -19.39 -0.81
N ASN A 151 -0.68 -19.20 -2.02
CA ASN A 151 -0.82 -17.87 -2.61
C ASN A 151 -1.78 -16.96 -1.82
N ASP A 152 -2.90 -17.51 -1.35
CA ASP A 152 -3.85 -16.80 -0.47
C ASP A 152 -3.16 -16.40 0.84
N PHE A 153 -2.37 -17.30 1.45
CA PHE A 153 -1.63 -16.99 2.67
C PHE A 153 -0.57 -15.92 2.46
N ILE A 154 0.15 -15.92 1.33
CA ILE A 154 1.13 -14.88 0.99
C ILE A 154 0.41 -13.53 0.93
N HIS A 155 -0.65 -13.44 0.13
CA HIS A 155 -1.41 -12.22 -0.08
C HIS A 155 -2.02 -11.69 1.23
N THR A 156 -2.75 -12.52 1.98
CA THR A 156 -3.34 -12.12 3.26
C THR A 156 -2.29 -11.75 4.30
N SER A 157 -1.11 -12.40 4.29
CA SER A 157 -0.01 -12.04 5.18
C SER A 157 0.57 -10.68 4.85
N GLN A 158 0.79 -10.37 3.58
CA GLN A 158 1.23 -9.03 3.18
C GLN A 158 0.21 -7.96 3.58
N LEU A 159 -1.08 -8.18 3.34
CA LEU A 159 -2.13 -7.26 3.79
C LEU A 159 -2.14 -7.08 5.31
N ALA A 160 -2.00 -8.17 6.08
CA ALA A 160 -1.94 -8.11 7.54
C ALA A 160 -0.69 -7.37 8.06
N TYR A 161 0.45 -7.50 7.35
CA TYR A 161 1.67 -6.75 7.63
C TYR A 161 1.41 -5.25 7.51
N PHE A 162 0.94 -4.80 6.34
CA PHE A 162 0.63 -3.39 6.10
C PHE A 162 -0.54 -2.87 6.95
N LYS A 163 -1.50 -3.73 7.31
CA LYS A 163 -2.56 -3.36 8.25
C LYS A 163 -2.00 -3.06 9.64
N THR A 164 -1.06 -3.87 10.13
CA THR A 164 -0.41 -3.61 11.42
C THR A 164 0.35 -2.28 11.39
N LEU A 165 1.05 -1.98 10.29
CA LEU A 165 1.72 -0.70 10.09
C LEU A 165 0.72 0.47 10.04
N THR A 166 -0.38 0.28 9.29
CA THR A 166 -1.47 1.25 9.18
C THR A 166 -2.09 1.53 10.55
N ASP A 167 -2.40 0.52 11.35
CA ASP A 167 -3.03 0.69 12.65
C ASP A 167 -2.12 1.46 13.63
N VAL A 168 -0.79 1.27 13.55
CA VAL A 168 0.21 2.05 14.33
C VAL A 168 0.24 3.52 13.88
N LEU A 169 0.30 3.75 12.57
CA LEU A 169 0.28 5.10 11.99
C LEU A 169 -1.01 5.82 12.31
N VAL A 170 -2.15 5.19 12.03
CA VAL A 170 -3.49 5.72 12.21
C VAL A 170 -3.79 5.95 13.68
N GLY A 171 -3.46 4.99 14.55
CA GLY A 171 -3.66 5.10 15.99
C GLY A 171 -2.89 6.26 16.64
N SER A 172 -1.78 6.70 16.05
CA SER A 172 -1.00 7.86 16.51
C SER A 172 -1.35 9.17 15.80
N ALA A 173 -1.67 9.13 14.51
CA ALA A 173 -1.96 10.33 13.70
C ALA A 173 -3.43 10.76 13.80
N PHE A 174 -4.37 9.82 13.71
CA PHE A 174 -5.80 10.13 13.67
C PHE A 174 -6.40 10.42 15.05
N LYS A 175 -5.71 10.07 16.14
CA LYS A 175 -6.01 10.61 17.47
C LYS A 175 -5.63 12.08 17.63
N GLU A 176 -4.65 12.57 16.87
CA GLU A 176 -4.25 13.98 16.86
C GLU A 176 -5.13 14.80 15.92
N ILE A 177 -5.67 14.17 14.87
CA ILE A 177 -6.73 14.71 14.01
C ILE A 177 -8.09 14.69 14.75
N ASN A 178 -8.13 15.15 16.01
CA ASN A 178 -9.30 15.30 16.91
C ASN A 178 -10.45 16.19 16.35
N SER A 179 -10.54 16.36 15.03
CA SER A 179 -11.56 17.11 14.32
C SER A 179 -12.17 16.36 13.12
N ILE A 180 -11.66 15.19 12.72
CA ILE A 180 -12.33 14.35 11.70
C ILE A 180 -13.01 13.20 12.43
N ASN A 181 -14.34 13.16 12.41
CA ASN A 181 -15.09 12.01 12.90
C ASN A 181 -14.60 10.78 12.12
N PRO A 182 -14.31 9.61 12.71
CA PRO A 182 -13.95 8.41 11.95
C PRO A 182 -14.96 8.05 10.84
N GLU A 183 -16.23 8.46 11.01
CA GLU A 183 -17.30 8.36 10.00
C GLU A 183 -17.12 9.31 8.79
N GLU A 184 -16.26 10.32 8.89
CA GLU A 184 -15.93 11.32 7.87
C GLU A 184 -14.66 10.98 7.05
N THR A 185 -14.09 9.77 7.24
CA THR A 185 -12.91 9.33 6.48
C THR A 185 -13.22 8.18 5.54
N ALA A 186 -12.69 8.26 4.33
CA ALA A 186 -12.69 7.17 3.36
C ALA A 186 -12.04 5.87 3.89
N PHE A 187 -11.19 5.98 4.91
CA PHE A 187 -10.44 4.86 5.50
C PHE A 187 -11.32 3.77 6.10
N TYR A 188 -12.48 4.14 6.64
CA TYR A 188 -13.41 3.21 7.30
C TYR A 188 -14.76 3.10 6.61
N ASP A 189 -14.97 3.88 5.55
CA ASP A 189 -16.19 3.84 4.76
C ASP A 189 -16.21 2.59 3.86
N PRO A 190 -17.17 1.66 4.05
CA PRO A 190 -17.23 0.44 3.26
C PRO A 190 -17.49 0.68 1.77
N VAL A 191 -18.20 1.75 1.39
CA VAL A 191 -18.49 2.09 -0.01
C VAL A 191 -17.22 2.60 -0.68
N PHE A 192 -16.47 3.47 0.00
CA PHE A 192 -15.19 3.94 -0.52
C PHE A 192 -14.16 2.81 -0.62
N ILE A 193 -14.08 1.94 0.40
CA ILE A 193 -13.19 0.77 0.39
C ILE A 193 -13.49 -0.12 -0.82
N GLN A 194 -14.78 -0.40 -1.08
CA GLN A 194 -15.18 -1.18 -2.25
C GLN A 194 -14.78 -0.49 -3.56
N TYR A 195 -15.03 0.81 -3.69
CA TYR A 195 -14.61 1.59 -4.87
C TYR A 195 -13.09 1.50 -5.07
N PHE A 196 -12.31 1.66 -4.00
CA PHE A 196 -10.86 1.60 -4.07
C PHE A 196 -10.36 0.21 -4.47
N ASP A 197 -10.93 -0.86 -3.92
CA ASP A 197 -10.61 -2.24 -4.30
C ASP A 197 -10.92 -2.51 -5.79
N GLU A 198 -12.03 -1.97 -6.30
CA GLU A 198 -12.39 -2.04 -7.71
C GLU A 198 -11.43 -1.24 -8.60
N LEU A 199 -11.02 -0.04 -8.15
CA LEU A 199 -10.02 0.80 -8.82
C LEU A 199 -8.68 0.08 -8.94
N VAL A 200 -8.19 -0.52 -7.84
CA VAL A 200 -6.94 -1.29 -7.80
C VAL A 200 -6.96 -2.42 -8.82
N LYS A 201 -8.05 -3.17 -8.89
CA LYS A 201 -8.22 -4.25 -9.88
C LYS A 201 -8.32 -3.73 -11.31
N LYS A 202 -9.14 -2.70 -11.54
CA LYS A 202 -9.39 -2.13 -12.88
C LYS A 202 -8.13 -1.57 -13.52
N HIS A 203 -7.27 -0.95 -12.72
CA HIS A 203 -6.05 -0.28 -13.20
C HIS A 203 -4.77 -1.09 -12.96
N SER A 204 -4.89 -2.35 -12.50
CA SER A 204 -3.74 -3.22 -12.19
C SER A 204 -2.72 -2.52 -11.29
N ILE A 205 -3.21 -1.81 -10.26
CA ILE A 205 -2.39 -1.11 -9.29
C ILE A 205 -1.69 -2.17 -8.43
N CYS A 206 -0.36 -2.06 -8.39
CA CYS A 206 0.51 -2.99 -7.68
C CYS A 206 0.99 -2.39 -6.36
N GLU A 207 1.14 -1.07 -6.31
CA GLU A 207 1.60 -0.33 -5.14
C GLU A 207 0.76 0.92 -4.96
N TYR A 208 0.50 1.32 -3.72
CA TYR A 208 -0.15 2.58 -3.42
C TYR A 208 0.30 3.16 -2.09
N TYR A 209 0.26 4.48 -2.00
CA TYR A 209 0.71 5.27 -0.84
C TYR A 209 -0.30 6.39 -0.62
N ILE A 210 -0.80 6.53 0.60
CA ILE A 210 -1.64 7.66 0.97
C ILE A 210 -0.88 8.96 0.69
N ASN A 211 -1.60 9.90 0.09
CA ASN A 211 -1.13 11.25 -0.15
C ASN A 211 -1.94 12.29 0.63
N GLU A 212 -3.22 12.03 0.89
CA GLU A 212 -4.12 12.96 1.57
C GLU A 212 -4.99 12.23 2.60
N VAL A 213 -5.24 12.88 3.73
CA VAL A 213 -5.97 12.29 4.88
C VAL A 213 -7.39 11.83 4.51
N VAL A 214 -8.00 12.46 3.51
CA VAL A 214 -9.38 12.18 3.04
C VAL A 214 -9.48 10.95 2.12
N GLY A 215 -8.35 10.32 1.77
CA GLY A 215 -8.34 9.12 0.91
C GLY A 215 -7.75 9.35 -0.47
N GLY A 216 -6.85 10.33 -0.61
CA GLY A 216 -6.04 10.49 -1.82
C GLY A 216 -4.84 9.54 -1.80
N PHE A 217 -4.53 8.92 -2.95
CA PHE A 217 -3.45 7.93 -3.10
C PHE A 217 -2.58 8.20 -4.32
N ILE A 218 -1.27 8.01 -4.15
CA ILE A 218 -0.34 7.81 -5.26
C ILE A 218 -0.28 6.31 -5.54
N CYS A 219 -0.46 5.92 -6.80
CA CYS A 219 -0.56 4.53 -7.23
C CYS A 219 0.47 4.23 -8.31
N LEU A 220 1.01 3.01 -8.30
CA LEU A 220 1.95 2.52 -9.30
C LEU A 220 1.48 1.19 -9.86
N SER A 221 1.58 1.04 -11.18
CA SER A 221 1.52 -0.27 -11.82
C SER A 221 2.83 -1.05 -11.54
N ARG A 222 2.84 -2.36 -11.82
CA ARG A 222 4.05 -3.19 -11.70
C ARG A 222 5.24 -2.67 -12.54
N LYS A 223 4.95 -1.96 -13.64
CA LYS A 223 5.94 -1.32 -14.51
C LYS A 223 6.44 0.03 -13.99
N GLY A 224 5.86 0.52 -12.90
CA GLY A 224 6.14 1.85 -12.34
C GLY A 224 5.38 2.97 -13.03
N GLU A 225 4.29 2.65 -13.74
CA GLU A 225 3.43 3.69 -14.32
C GLU A 225 2.66 4.37 -13.20
N LEU A 226 2.83 5.68 -13.08
CA LEU A 226 2.24 6.50 -12.04
C LEU A 226 0.78 6.82 -12.35
N SER A 227 -0.03 6.79 -11.31
CA SER A 227 -1.38 7.35 -11.29
C SER A 227 -1.66 7.96 -9.93
N THR A 228 -2.70 8.79 -9.85
CA THR A 228 -3.10 9.42 -8.59
C THR A 228 -4.61 9.39 -8.47
N LEU A 229 -5.09 8.98 -7.30
CA LEU A 229 -6.47 9.17 -6.87
C LEU A 229 -6.51 10.42 -5.99
N TYR A 230 -7.28 11.42 -6.42
CA TYR A 230 -7.66 12.55 -5.59
C TYR A 230 -9.01 12.26 -4.96
N ALA A 231 -9.19 12.63 -3.70
CA ALA A 231 -10.43 12.44 -2.98
C ALA A 231 -10.71 13.63 -2.06
N PHE A 232 -11.90 14.19 -2.18
CA PHE A 232 -12.35 15.34 -1.40
C PHE A 232 -13.64 15.01 -0.66
N THR A 233 -13.80 15.55 0.54
CA THR A 233 -15.13 15.72 1.15
C THR A 233 -15.76 16.99 0.59
N ALA A 234 -17.02 17.28 0.91
CA ALA A 234 -17.62 18.56 0.54
C ALA A 234 -16.81 19.76 1.08
N GLU A 235 -16.33 19.68 2.33
CA GLU A 235 -15.52 20.72 2.97
C GLU A 235 -14.17 20.89 2.28
N THR A 236 -13.42 19.80 2.06
CA THR A 236 -12.09 19.92 1.43
C THR A 236 -12.18 20.24 -0.06
N LEU A 237 -13.30 19.89 -0.72
CA LEU A 237 -13.56 20.33 -2.09
C LEU A 237 -13.81 21.83 -2.13
N GLU A 238 -14.59 22.41 -1.21
CA GLU A 238 -14.82 23.87 -1.16
C GLU A 238 -13.50 24.64 -1.08
N ASP A 239 -12.59 24.23 -0.19
CA ASP A 239 -11.24 24.79 -0.09
C ASP A 239 -10.45 24.63 -1.40
N ASN A 240 -10.53 23.46 -2.03
CA ASN A 240 -9.88 23.22 -3.32
C ASN A 240 -10.48 24.05 -4.46
N GLN A 241 -11.79 24.33 -4.43
CA GLN A 241 -12.44 25.19 -5.42
C GLN A 241 -12.02 26.65 -5.27
N ILE A 242 -11.79 27.13 -4.04
CA ILE A 242 -11.22 28.46 -3.80
C ILE A 242 -9.83 28.57 -4.45
N ASN A 243 -8.98 27.58 -4.21
CA ASN A 243 -7.64 27.52 -4.79
C ASN A 243 -7.68 27.38 -6.33
N THR A 244 -8.62 26.58 -6.85
CA THR A 244 -8.86 26.42 -8.29
C THR A 244 -9.24 27.76 -8.91
N HIS A 245 -10.22 28.47 -8.35
CA HIS A 245 -10.66 29.77 -8.86
C HIS A 245 -9.55 30.82 -8.81
N ALA A 246 -8.81 30.90 -7.70
CA ALA A 246 -7.69 31.80 -7.56
C ALA A 246 -6.62 31.52 -8.64
N THR A 247 -6.24 30.26 -8.81
CA THR A 247 -5.26 29.84 -9.81
C THR A 247 -5.73 30.18 -11.22
N LEU A 248 -6.98 29.83 -11.59
CA LEU A 248 -7.49 30.10 -12.94
C LEU A 248 -7.58 31.60 -13.23
N ARG A 249 -7.95 32.43 -12.25
CA ARG A 249 -7.99 33.89 -12.42
C ARG A 249 -6.64 34.48 -12.81
N ASP A 250 -5.55 33.92 -12.30
CA ASP A 250 -4.19 34.38 -12.62
C ASP A 250 -3.72 33.89 -13.99
N LEU A 251 -4.35 32.85 -14.54
CA LEU A 251 -3.91 32.17 -15.78
C LEU A 251 -4.78 32.47 -17.00
N ILE A 252 -6.07 32.75 -16.80
CA ILE A 252 -7.05 32.99 -17.86
C ILE A 252 -8.00 34.14 -17.51
N ASP A 253 -8.57 34.78 -18.53
CA ASP A 253 -9.64 35.75 -18.37
C ASP A 253 -10.97 35.02 -18.13
N LEU A 254 -11.43 35.02 -16.87
CA LEU A 254 -12.67 34.35 -16.45
C LEU A 254 -13.93 35.01 -17.03
N GLU A 255 -13.86 36.25 -17.51
CA GLU A 255 -14.99 36.93 -18.17
C GLU A 255 -15.15 36.50 -19.64
N ASN A 256 -14.16 35.80 -20.19
CA ASN A 256 -14.25 35.28 -21.55
C ASN A 256 -15.28 34.15 -21.64
N SER A 257 -16.26 34.33 -22.54
CA SER A 257 -17.34 33.37 -22.79
C SER A 257 -16.88 31.97 -23.18
N ASP A 258 -15.67 31.84 -23.73
CA ASP A 258 -15.08 30.54 -24.10
C ASP A 258 -14.87 29.62 -22.89
N TYR A 259 -14.73 30.19 -21.68
CA TYR A 259 -14.53 29.44 -20.44
C TYR A 259 -15.80 29.30 -19.59
N ALA A 260 -16.92 29.92 -19.97
CA ALA A 260 -18.15 29.92 -19.18
C ALA A 260 -18.65 28.51 -18.81
N ALA A 261 -18.54 27.55 -19.73
CA ALA A 261 -18.91 26.16 -19.46
C ALA A 261 -18.00 25.49 -18.42
N LEU A 262 -16.70 25.77 -18.47
CA LEU A 262 -15.74 25.26 -17.48
C LEU A 262 -16.01 25.86 -16.10
N ILE A 263 -16.20 27.17 -16.01
CA ILE A 263 -16.46 27.84 -14.73
C ILE A 263 -17.74 27.29 -14.11
N LYS A 264 -18.80 27.11 -14.92
CA LYS A 264 -20.02 26.45 -14.46
C LYS A 264 -19.78 25.02 -13.97
N ASP A 265 -18.93 24.23 -14.65
CA ASP A 265 -18.57 22.89 -14.17
C ASP A 265 -17.83 22.90 -12.83
N ILE A 266 -17.02 23.94 -12.56
CA ILE A 266 -16.30 24.12 -11.30
C ILE A 266 -17.26 24.57 -10.19
N GLU A 267 -18.12 25.56 -10.46
CA GLU A 267 -19.14 26.06 -9.52
C GLU A 267 -20.18 24.99 -9.13
N GLU A 268 -20.44 24.03 -10.01
CA GLU A 268 -21.37 22.91 -9.79
C GLU A 268 -20.64 21.61 -9.38
N ASP A 269 -19.39 21.71 -8.90
CA ASP A 269 -18.56 20.62 -8.37
C ASP A 269 -18.40 19.40 -9.30
N ARG A 270 -18.55 19.61 -10.61
CA ARG A 270 -18.29 18.58 -11.62
C ARG A 270 -16.83 18.51 -12.02
N LYS A 271 -16.09 19.60 -11.87
CA LYS A 271 -14.66 19.68 -12.17
C LYS A 271 -13.92 20.43 -11.08
N THR A 272 -12.64 20.12 -10.93
CA THR A 272 -11.74 20.88 -10.07
C THR A 272 -10.30 20.76 -10.56
N MET A 273 -9.40 21.61 -10.06
CA MET A 273 -7.97 21.42 -10.29
C MET A 273 -7.41 20.39 -9.32
N CYS A 274 -6.78 19.35 -9.85
CA CYS A 274 -6.02 18.37 -9.08
C CYS A 274 -4.56 18.81 -9.01
N PHE A 275 -4.21 19.47 -7.92
CA PHE A 275 -2.88 20.03 -7.71
C PHE A 275 -1.82 18.94 -7.51
N PRO A 276 -0.54 19.24 -7.77
CA PRO A 276 0.55 18.30 -7.51
C PRO A 276 0.56 17.84 -6.04
N PHE A 277 0.75 16.54 -5.85
CA PHE A 277 0.76 15.89 -4.55
C PHE A 277 2.02 16.16 -3.72
N TYR A 278 2.04 15.72 -2.45
CA TYR A 278 3.14 15.98 -1.51
C TYR A 278 4.52 15.59 -2.08
N GLY A 279 5.52 16.42 -1.80
CA GLY A 279 6.90 16.17 -2.21
C GLY A 279 7.24 16.53 -3.67
N LYS A 280 6.26 17.01 -4.45
CA LYS A 280 6.52 17.80 -5.65
C LYS A 280 6.37 19.28 -5.32
N GLY A 281 7.51 19.92 -5.04
CA GLY A 281 7.57 21.38 -4.93
C GLY A 281 7.18 22.02 -6.26
N TRP A 282 6.42 23.11 -6.18
CA TRP A 282 6.07 24.05 -7.26
C TRP A 282 6.15 23.49 -8.68
N VAL A 283 5.05 22.88 -9.12
CA VAL A 283 4.84 22.66 -10.55
C VAL A 283 4.39 24.00 -11.13
N ASP A 284 5.08 24.46 -12.16
CA ASP A 284 4.73 25.72 -12.84
C ASP A 284 3.46 25.50 -13.66
N ILE A 285 2.31 25.61 -13.00
CA ILE A 285 1.02 25.71 -13.64
C ILE A 285 0.94 27.10 -14.24
N ASN A 286 0.87 27.18 -15.56
CA ASN A 286 0.87 28.41 -16.32
C ASN A 286 -0.23 28.39 -17.40
N SER A 287 -0.34 29.49 -18.14
CA SER A 287 -1.39 29.70 -19.15
C SER A 287 -1.40 28.67 -20.27
N HIS A 288 -0.33 27.87 -20.45
CA HIS A 288 -0.21 26.88 -21.51
C HIS A 288 -0.56 25.45 -21.05
N ASN A 289 -0.44 25.12 -19.76
CA ASN A 289 -0.57 23.74 -19.27
C ASN A 289 -1.70 23.53 -18.24
N TRP A 290 -2.35 24.59 -17.73
CA TRP A 290 -3.36 24.49 -16.67
C TRP A 290 -4.50 23.50 -16.96
N LYS A 291 -4.88 23.36 -18.24
CA LYS A 291 -5.94 22.43 -18.68
C LYS A 291 -5.62 20.97 -18.35
N ASN A 292 -4.35 20.61 -18.23
CA ASN A 292 -3.92 19.26 -17.88
C ASN A 292 -4.17 18.92 -16.40
N TYR A 293 -4.51 19.92 -15.58
CA TYR A 293 -4.75 19.77 -14.15
C TYR A 293 -6.23 19.90 -13.78
N VAL A 294 -7.11 20.21 -14.74
CA VAL A 294 -8.56 20.30 -14.50
C VAL A 294 -9.21 18.98 -14.86
N HIS A 295 -9.78 18.30 -13.88
CA HIS A 295 -10.36 16.97 -14.04
C HIS A 295 -11.82 16.92 -13.64
N THR A 296 -12.54 15.97 -14.22
CA THR A 296 -13.94 15.68 -13.86
C THR A 296 -13.98 14.87 -12.58
N LEU A 297 -14.91 15.21 -11.70
CA LEU A 297 -15.14 14.54 -10.44
C LEU A 297 -16.25 13.49 -10.61
N GLU A 298 -16.00 12.30 -10.08
CA GLU A 298 -17.00 11.28 -9.80
C GLU A 298 -17.44 11.41 -8.35
N VAL A 299 -18.73 11.17 -8.08
CA VAL A 299 -19.26 11.22 -6.71
C VAL A 299 -19.51 9.80 -6.22
N ILE A 300 -18.92 9.47 -5.07
CA ILE A 300 -19.14 8.23 -4.34
C ILE A 300 -20.02 8.54 -3.14
N GLU A 301 -21.21 7.95 -3.11
CA GLU A 301 -22.20 8.12 -2.03
C GLU A 301 -21.94 7.12 -0.90
N GLY A 302 -20.99 7.46 -0.02
CA GLY A 302 -20.70 6.70 1.20
C GLY A 302 -21.52 7.17 2.40
N ASN A 303 -20.93 7.11 3.59
CA ASN A 303 -21.42 7.76 4.81
C ASN A 303 -21.61 9.28 4.60
N HIS A 304 -20.78 9.86 3.75
CA HIS A 304 -20.93 11.18 3.16
C HIS A 304 -20.43 11.14 1.70
N PRO A 305 -20.77 12.13 0.86
CA PRO A 305 -20.27 12.18 -0.50
C PRO A 305 -18.74 12.37 -0.50
N TYR A 306 -18.07 11.58 -1.33
CA TYR A 306 -16.69 11.78 -1.72
C TYR A 306 -16.63 12.18 -3.18
N TYR A 307 -15.88 13.24 -3.49
CA TYR A 307 -15.65 13.69 -4.85
C TYR A 307 -14.26 13.23 -5.25
N VAL A 308 -14.17 12.38 -6.26
CA VAL A 308 -12.92 11.71 -6.62
C VAL A 308 -12.53 11.95 -8.07
N ALA A 309 -11.22 12.01 -8.32
CA ALA A 309 -10.66 12.01 -9.66
C ALA A 309 -9.49 11.04 -9.71
N TYR A 310 -9.58 10.02 -10.58
CA TYR A 310 -8.46 9.15 -10.89
C TYR A 310 -7.74 9.65 -12.14
N ILE A 311 -6.45 9.92 -12.00
CA ILE A 311 -5.61 10.51 -13.04
C ILE A 311 -4.47 9.54 -13.37
N PRO A 312 -4.54 8.84 -14.51
CA PRO A 312 -3.41 8.10 -15.03
C PRO A 312 -2.39 9.09 -15.61
N HIS A 313 -1.11 8.84 -15.37
CA HIS A 313 -0.01 9.66 -15.86
C HIS A 313 -0.15 11.17 -15.53
N PRO A 314 -0.12 11.56 -14.24
CA PRO A 314 -0.29 12.95 -13.82
C PRO A 314 0.83 13.89 -14.30
N GLY A 315 1.85 13.38 -15.01
CA GLY A 315 2.89 14.18 -15.66
C GLY A 315 4.14 14.39 -14.81
N PHE A 316 4.26 13.64 -13.71
CA PHE A 316 5.38 13.74 -12.74
C PHE A 316 6.35 12.56 -12.80
N GLU A 317 6.14 11.62 -13.74
CA GLU A 317 6.82 10.32 -13.79
C GLU A 317 8.33 10.49 -13.94
N LYS A 318 8.74 11.36 -14.87
CA LYS A 318 10.16 11.61 -15.19
C LYS A 318 10.93 12.17 -14.00
N ASP A 319 10.24 12.94 -13.15
CA ASP A 319 10.87 13.64 -12.05
C ASP A 319 10.96 12.78 -10.78
N LEU A 320 10.27 11.63 -10.72
CA LEU A 320 10.28 10.76 -9.54
C LEU A 320 11.32 9.65 -9.62
N ASN A 321 11.74 9.23 -10.82
CA ASN A 321 12.75 8.18 -11.04
C ASN A 321 12.58 6.95 -10.13
N LEU A 322 11.36 6.41 -10.07
CA LEU A 322 10.99 5.31 -9.18
C LEU A 322 11.49 3.97 -9.71
N CYS A 323 12.05 3.15 -8.81
CA CYS A 323 12.31 1.75 -9.12
C CYS A 323 11.00 0.98 -9.10
N SER A 324 10.56 0.44 -10.24
CA SER A 324 9.33 -0.36 -10.32
C SER A 324 9.49 -1.74 -9.70
N PHE A 325 8.38 -2.37 -9.31
CA PHE A 325 8.42 -3.73 -8.84
C PHE A 325 9.02 -4.70 -9.88
N GLU A 326 8.65 -4.58 -11.15
CA GLU A 326 9.25 -5.39 -12.23
C GLU A 326 10.77 -5.22 -12.32
N HIS A 327 11.27 -3.99 -12.20
CA HIS A 327 12.70 -3.72 -12.20
C HIS A 327 13.39 -4.36 -10.99
N SER A 328 12.76 -4.31 -9.82
CA SER A 328 13.30 -4.93 -8.61
C SER A 328 13.48 -6.45 -8.74
N GLN A 329 12.63 -7.10 -9.54
CA GLN A 329 12.71 -8.54 -9.83
C GLN A 329 13.84 -8.87 -10.81
N GLN A 330 14.13 -7.98 -11.77
CA GLN A 330 15.19 -8.16 -12.77
C GLN A 330 16.60 -7.87 -12.21
N ALA A 331 16.69 -7.07 -11.15
CA ALA A 331 17.96 -6.71 -10.51
C ALA A 331 18.50 -7.78 -9.54
N ARG A 332 17.79 -8.89 -9.38
CA ARG A 332 18.16 -10.07 -8.57
C ARG A 332 18.76 -11.15 -9.44
#